data_AF-H2ZKM5-F1
#
_entry.id   AF-H2ZKM5-F1
#
_cell.length_a   1.000
_cell.length_b   1.000
_cell.length_c   1.000
_cell.angle_alpha   90.00
_cell.angle_beta   90.00
_cell.angle_gamma   90.00
#
_symmetry.space_group_name_H-M   'P 1'
#
loop_
_entity.id
_entity.type
_entity.pdbx_description
1 polymer ?
#
loop_
_entity_poly.entity_id
_entity_poly.type
_entity_poly.pdbx_seq_one_letter_code
_entity_poly.pdbx_strand_id
1 'polypeptide(L)'
;MEVTSLSGEDNGVCALIEGADFLKSSGNSKFDKKRVYFDKSSDALKWRGKHREKSIPIGSITEVRQCVLPPHFDCNRGNDCCISIVHGQPVRCTYLVSQSPEIITIWET
;
A
#
# COMPACT_ATOMS: atom_id res chain seq x y z
N MET A 1 -23.85 -29.62 -9.81
CA MET A 1 -22.67 -28.76 -10.07
C MET A 1 -22.80 -27.60 -9.11
N GLU A 2 -22.02 -27.61 -8.03
CA GLU A 2 -21.96 -26.49 -7.09
C GLU A 2 -21.36 -25.28 -7.80
N VAL A 3 -22.08 -24.18 -7.79
CA VAL A 3 -21.61 -22.88 -8.28
C VAL A 3 -20.82 -22.29 -7.12
N THR A 4 -19.49 -22.42 -7.15
CA THR A 4 -18.61 -21.68 -6.24
C THR A 4 -18.86 -20.19 -6.49
N SER A 5 -19.53 -19.57 -5.53
CA SER A 5 -19.64 -18.11 -5.42
C SER A 5 -18.24 -17.50 -5.52
N LEU A 6 -17.96 -16.79 -6.61
CA LEU A 6 -16.80 -15.88 -6.73
C LEU A 6 -17.09 -14.66 -5.83
N SER A 7 -17.01 -14.87 -4.52
CA SER A 7 -17.47 -13.93 -3.51
C SER A 7 -16.33 -13.04 -3.01
N GLY A 8 -16.33 -11.77 -3.39
CA GLY A 8 -15.63 -10.68 -2.68
C GLY A 8 -14.10 -10.59 -2.81
N GLU A 9 -13.37 -11.69 -2.68
CA GLU A 9 -11.90 -11.72 -2.64
C GLU A 9 -11.25 -11.32 -3.98
N ASP A 10 -11.87 -11.67 -5.11
CA ASP A 10 -11.36 -11.31 -6.43
C ASP A 10 -11.36 -9.80 -6.68
N ASN A 11 -12.29 -9.05 -6.08
CA ASN A 11 -12.39 -7.60 -6.29
C ASN A 11 -11.23 -6.85 -5.62
N GLY A 12 -10.80 -7.27 -4.43
CA GLY A 12 -9.69 -6.64 -3.71
C GLY A 12 -8.37 -6.86 -4.45
N VAL A 13 -8.08 -8.10 -4.83
CA VAL A 13 -6.86 -8.42 -5.59
C VAL A 13 -6.85 -7.73 -6.95
N CYS A 14 -8.00 -7.62 -7.64
CA CYS A 14 -8.09 -6.84 -8.88
C CYS A 14 -7.74 -5.36 -8.65
N ALA A 15 -8.27 -4.73 -7.60
CA ALA A 15 -7.95 -3.34 -7.25
C ALA A 15 -6.46 -3.15 -6.93
N LEU A 16 -5.82 -4.12 -6.29
CA LEU A 16 -4.38 -4.10 -6.05
C LEU A 16 -3.58 -4.14 -7.36
N ILE A 17 -3.99 -4.96 -8.33
CA ILE A 17 -3.33 -5.06 -9.66
C ILE A 17 -3.49 -3.77 -10.45
N GLU A 18 -4.70 -3.20 -10.48
CA GLU A 18 -4.98 -1.93 -11.15
C GLU A 18 -4.12 -0.79 -10.57
N GLY A 19 -3.89 -0.86 -9.26
CA GLY A 19 -3.07 0.07 -8.52
C GLY A 19 -3.80 1.37 -8.18
N ALA A 20 -3.26 2.08 -7.20
CA ALA A 20 -3.81 3.34 -6.73
C ALA A 20 -2.70 4.38 -6.51
N ASP A 21 -3.10 5.65 -6.59
CA ASP A 21 -2.23 6.78 -6.28
C ASP A 21 -2.19 7.00 -4.76
N PHE A 22 -0.99 6.93 -4.19
CA PHE A 22 -0.73 7.23 -2.78
C PHE A 22 0.31 8.34 -2.64
N LEU A 23 0.24 9.07 -1.54
CA LEU A 23 1.37 9.78 -0.97
C LEU A 23 2.20 8.76 -0.18
N LYS A 24 3.41 8.46 -0.68
CA LYS A 24 4.31 7.50 -0.04
C LYS A 24 5.45 8.21 0.68
N SER A 25 5.73 7.80 1.92
CA SER A 25 6.86 8.30 2.70
C SER A 25 8.22 7.98 2.04
N SER A 26 9.12 8.98 2.01
CA SER A 26 10.49 8.88 1.50
C SER A 26 11.53 9.13 2.61
N GLY A 27 11.42 8.43 3.75
CA GLY A 27 12.45 8.32 4.80
C GLY A 27 12.79 9.60 5.60
N ASN A 28 12.54 10.78 5.04
CA ASN A 28 12.82 12.09 5.62
C ASN A 28 11.54 12.85 5.94
N SER A 29 10.50 12.14 6.39
CA SER A 29 9.15 12.69 6.62
C SER A 29 8.44 13.29 5.40
N LYS A 30 9.05 13.23 4.22
CA LYS A 30 8.49 13.73 2.96
C LYS A 30 7.61 12.68 2.31
N PHE A 31 6.59 13.13 1.62
CA PHE A 31 5.73 12.29 0.81
C PHE A 31 5.83 12.66 -0.65
N ASP A 32 5.94 11.62 -1.48
CA ASP A 32 5.90 11.77 -2.92
C ASP A 32 4.67 11.02 -3.44
N LYS A 33 3.96 11.63 -4.40
CA LYS A 33 2.87 10.93 -5.09
C LYS A 33 3.46 9.76 -5.89
N LYS A 34 2.93 8.56 -5.64
CA LYS A 34 3.34 7.31 -6.27
C LYS A 34 2.12 6.49 -6.60
N ARG A 35 2.05 5.98 -7.84
CA ARG A 35 1.17 4.89 -8.17
C ARG A 35 1.78 3.59 -7.64
N VAL A 36 1.08 2.93 -6.74
CA VAL A 36 1.45 1.64 -6.16
C VAL A 36 0.52 0.59 -6.76
N TYR A 37 1.05 -0.58 -7.12
CA TYR A 37 0.28 -1.68 -7.68
C TYR A 37 0.89 -3.02 -7.29
N PHE A 38 0.09 -4.08 -7.32
CA PHE A 38 0.52 -5.46 -7.14
C PHE A 38 0.87 -6.08 -8.49
N ASP A 39 2.10 -6.57 -8.62
CA ASP A 39 2.54 -7.33 -9.78
C ASP A 39 2.48 -8.82 -9.47
N LYS A 40 1.46 -9.49 -10.01
CA LYS A 40 1.24 -10.93 -9.90
C LYS A 40 2.43 -11.75 -10.39
N SER A 41 3.19 -11.26 -11.37
CA SER A 41 4.28 -12.04 -11.98
C SER A 41 5.49 -12.17 -11.06
N SER A 42 5.73 -11.14 -10.24
CA SER A 42 6.84 -11.11 -9.28
C SER A 42 6.39 -11.23 -7.83
N ASP A 43 5.09 -11.44 -7.60
CA ASP A 43 4.43 -11.49 -6.30
C ASP A 43 4.89 -10.36 -5.36
N ALA A 44 4.78 -9.12 -5.85
CA ALA A 44 5.30 -7.96 -5.16
C ALA A 44 4.46 -6.69 -5.36
N LEU A 45 4.37 -5.86 -4.32
CA LEU A 45 3.91 -4.48 -4.43
C LEU A 45 5.01 -3.62 -5.05
N LYS A 46 4.68 -2.80 -6.03
CA LYS A 46 5.64 -2.03 -6.83
C LYS A 46 5.26 -0.57 -7.00
N TRP A 47 6.27 0.26 -7.17
CA TRP A 47 6.11 1.67 -7.55
C TRP A 47 7.39 2.22 -8.19
N ARG A 48 7.25 3.28 -8.99
CA ARG A 48 8.39 3.94 -9.65
C ARG A 48 9.15 4.87 -8.69
N GLY A 49 10.37 4.47 -8.33
CA GLY A 49 11.34 5.35 -7.67
C GLY A 49 12.00 6.34 -8.63
N LYS A 50 12.89 7.20 -8.11
CA LYS A 50 13.60 8.22 -8.91
C LYS A 50 14.45 7.64 -10.05
N HIS A 51 15.13 6.53 -9.77
CA HIS A 51 16.08 5.91 -10.71
C HIS A 51 15.71 4.49 -11.14
N ARG A 52 14.90 3.79 -10.33
CA ARG A 52 14.49 2.42 -10.59
C ARG A 52 13.15 2.14 -9.94
N GLU A 53 12.50 1.09 -10.43
CA GLU A 53 11.36 0.49 -9.77
C GLU A 53 11.78 0.00 -8.36
N LYS A 54 10.87 0.18 -7.41
CA LYS A 54 11.00 -0.30 -6.05
C LYS A 54 9.90 -1.33 -5.83
N SER A 55 10.19 -2.32 -5.01
CA SER A 55 9.27 -3.40 -4.71
C SER A 55 9.32 -3.81 -3.24
N ILE A 56 8.20 -4.37 -2.77
CA ILE A 56 8.07 -5.13 -1.52
C ILE A 56 7.49 -6.50 -1.92
N PRO A 57 8.25 -7.60 -1.82
CA PRO A 57 7.71 -8.94 -2.01
C PRO A 57 6.59 -9.22 -1.01
N ILE A 58 5.48 -9.82 -1.44
CA ILE A 58 4.35 -10.12 -0.55
C ILE A 58 4.78 -11.04 0.60
N GLY A 59 5.55 -12.08 0.31
CA GLY A 59 6.10 -12.98 1.34
C GLY A 59 7.07 -12.33 2.34
N SER A 60 7.46 -11.07 2.14
CA SER A 60 8.25 -10.31 3.11
C SER A 60 7.41 -9.42 4.04
N ILE A 61 6.11 -9.27 3.76
CA ILE A 61 5.17 -8.48 4.56
C ILE A 61 4.76 -9.29 5.77
N THR A 62 4.90 -8.70 6.95
CA THR A 62 4.50 -9.33 8.22
C THR A 62 3.20 -8.77 8.77
N GLU A 63 2.88 -7.52 8.44
CA GLU A 63 1.71 -6.82 8.95
C GLU A 63 1.32 -5.68 7.99
N VAL A 64 0.02 -5.52 7.75
CA VAL A 64 -0.59 -4.34 7.14
C VAL A 64 -1.65 -3.83 8.10
N ARG A 65 -1.65 -2.53 8.38
CA ARG A 65 -2.65 -1.92 9.27
C ARG A 65 -2.94 -0.49 8.89
N GLN A 66 -4.19 -0.07 9.06
CA GLN A 66 -4.53 1.34 9.17
C GLN A 66 -3.83 1.96 10.38
N CYS A 67 -3.30 3.17 10.21
CA CYS A 67 -2.57 3.84 11.28
C CYS A 67 -2.68 5.36 11.23
N VAL A 68 -2.39 5.99 12.37
CA VAL A 68 -2.12 7.43 12.45
C VAL A 68 -0.66 7.66 12.04
N LEU A 69 -0.43 8.62 11.14
CA LEU A 69 0.91 9.01 10.74
C LEU A 69 1.73 9.48 11.96
N PRO A 70 3.01 9.08 12.07
CA PRO A 70 3.85 9.58 13.15
C PRO A 70 3.95 11.13 13.15
N PRO A 71 4.07 11.77 14.33
CA PRO A 71 3.97 13.23 14.46
C PRO A 71 4.98 14.05 13.65
N HIS A 72 6.09 13.43 13.23
CA HIS A 72 7.13 14.08 12.44
C HIS A 72 6.83 14.10 10.93
N PHE A 73 5.76 13.47 10.48
CA PHE A 73 5.31 13.49 9.08
C PHE A 73 4.46 14.72 8.80
N ASP A 74 4.83 15.50 7.79
CA ASP A 74 4.15 16.74 7.40
C ASP A 74 2.95 16.44 6.47
N CYS A 75 2.00 15.67 6.98
CA CYS A 75 0.72 15.37 6.31
C CYS A 75 -0.41 16.08 7.06
N ASN A 76 -0.42 17.40 6.98
CA ASN A 76 -1.41 18.25 7.64
C ASN A 76 -2.72 18.35 6.84
N ARG A 77 -3.36 17.21 6.56
CA ARG A 77 -4.63 17.16 5.82
C ARG A 77 -5.62 16.31 6.60
N GLY A 78 -6.57 16.96 7.28
CA GLY A 78 -7.49 16.33 8.24
C GLY A 78 -8.38 15.19 7.71
N ASN A 79 -8.31 14.87 6.42
CA ASN A 79 -9.03 13.77 5.78
C ASN A 79 -8.11 12.68 5.19
N ASP A 80 -6.80 12.77 5.42
CA ASP A 80 -5.85 11.77 4.91
C ASP A 80 -5.93 10.50 5.77
N CYS A 81 -6.22 9.37 5.13
CA CYS A 81 -6.19 8.04 5.71
C CYS A 81 -4.85 7.37 5.37
N CYS A 82 -4.31 6.55 6.28
CA CYS A 82 -2.98 5.96 6.12
C CYS A 82 -2.97 4.46 6.44
N ILE A 83 -2.20 3.72 5.64
CA ILE A 83 -1.77 2.36 5.95
C ILE A 83 -0.26 2.30 6.18
N SER A 84 0.14 1.45 7.10
CA SER A 84 1.53 1.04 7.31
C SER A 84 1.72 -0.41 6.90
N ILE A 85 2.75 -0.66 6.11
CA ILE A 85 3.16 -1.99 5.67
C ILE A 85 4.49 -2.30 6.36
N VAL A 86 4.51 -3.30 7.23
CA VAL A 86 5.70 -3.78 7.93
C VAL A 86 6.27 -4.96 7.14
N HIS A 87 7.56 -4.89 6.79
CA HIS A 87 8.19 -5.88 5.91
C HIS A 87 9.71 -6.03 6.10
N GLY A 88 10.21 -7.17 5.64
CA GLY A 88 11.64 -7.43 5.43
C GLY A 88 12.46 -7.67 6.70
N GLN A 89 13.76 -7.93 6.49
CA GLN A 89 14.79 -8.08 7.53
C GLN A 89 16.05 -7.30 7.10
N PRO A 90 16.52 -6.29 7.86
CA PRO A 90 15.92 -5.77 9.09
C PRO A 90 14.52 -5.19 8.84
N VAL A 91 13.69 -5.18 9.87
CA VAL A 91 12.29 -4.73 9.80
C VAL A 91 12.21 -3.29 9.29
N ARG A 92 11.37 -3.08 8.28
CA ARG A 92 11.08 -1.78 7.68
C ARG A 92 9.59 -1.51 7.72
N CYS A 93 9.23 -0.24 7.80
CA CYS A 93 7.86 0.24 7.71
C CYS A 93 7.72 1.14 6.47
N THR A 94 6.68 0.94 5.68
CA THR A 94 6.32 1.80 4.55
C THR A 94 4.92 2.36 4.76
N TYR A 95 4.84 3.69 4.83
CA TYR A 95 3.59 4.41 4.96
C TYR A 95 3.05 4.85 3.60
N LEU A 96 1.78 4.53 3.34
CA LEU A 96 1.01 4.98 2.20
C LEU A 96 -0.19 5.79 2.70
N VAL A 97 -0.43 6.93 2.08
CA VAL A 97 -1.47 7.90 2.50
C VAL A 97 -2.37 8.18 1.30
N SER A 98 -3.67 8.18 1.52
CA SER A 98 -4.70 8.48 0.53
C SER A 98 -5.79 9.35 1.13
N GLN A 99 -6.42 10.17 0.29
CA GLN A 99 -7.61 10.94 0.67
C GLN A 99 -8.90 10.13 0.55
N SER A 100 -8.80 8.89 0.03
CA SER A 100 -9.93 7.97 -0.08
C SER A 100 -9.81 6.90 1.02
N PRO A 101 -10.69 6.93 2.03
CA PRO A 101 -10.78 5.87 3.04
C PRO A 101 -11.08 4.50 2.41
N GLU A 102 -11.87 4.48 1.33
CA GLU A 102 -12.22 3.25 0.61
C GLU A 102 -10.98 2.57 0.01
N ILE A 103 -10.09 3.35 -0.62
CA ILE A 103 -8.82 2.82 -1.13
C ILE A 103 -7.98 2.23 0.02
N ILE A 104 -7.97 2.89 1.18
CA ILE A 104 -7.20 2.44 2.34
C ILE A 104 -7.76 1.11 2.87
N THR A 105 -9.08 0.98 2.99
CA THR A 105 -9.74 -0.26 3.42
C THR A 105 -9.50 -1.40 2.42
N ILE A 106 -9.62 -1.14 1.11
CA ILE A 106 -9.39 -2.14 0.07
C ILE A 106 -7.95 -2.65 0.09
N TRP A 107 -6.98 -1.78 0.39
CA TRP A 107 -5.56 -2.14 0.40
C TRP A 107 -5.09 -2.79 1.70
N GLU A 108 -5.81 -2.59 2.79
CA GLU A 108 -5.58 -3.29 4.05
C GLU A 108 -6.14 -4.72 4.04
N THR A 109 -7.31 -4.90 3.40
CA THR A 109 -8.02 -6.19 3.30
C THR A 109 -7.36 -7.11 2.30
#